data_AF-A0A661VQ34-F1
#
_entry.id   AF-A0A661VQ34-F1
#
_cell.length_a   1.000
_cell.length_b   1.000
_cell.length_c   1.000
_cell.angle_alpha   90.00
_cell.angle_beta   90.00
_cell.angle_gamma   90.00
#
_symmetry.space_group_name_H-M   'P 1'
#
loop_
_entity.id
_entity.type
_entity.pdbx_description
1 polymer ?
#
loop_
_entity_poly.entity_id
_entity_poly.type
_entity_poly.pdbx_seq_one_letter_code
_entity_poly.pdbx_strand_id
1 'polypeptide(L)'
;MAPQTFGDLLDILLCLSPFFLGTLGLLVLGILLIWLIYRQRQPKGAATLAHERRVMRARLEDMRANLRPWSDAGLTDLSTDWNAHWSRLGRDLSAYGTILSTSEPKGPPWVAFALKIRGARALDGQLLACTTAQTWEYRITPEGVSVQVDGSPWGRVLPDGTLLDAAGQPIGSAPRPGGLPAMLRMSNLAYLHDRREREYPVTLGGRLVGHLANPAARMLNIIPLKKREFPPAVTLKGAVTYEERNWLLALAILQVAGYNLLETVWTNR
;
A
#
# COMPACT_ATOMS: atom_id res chain seq x y z
N MET A 1 43.20 32.00 -55.18
CA MET A 1 42.14 31.70 -54.19
C MET A 1 40.82 32.06 -54.83
N ALA A 2 40.03 31.06 -55.25
CA ALA A 2 38.70 31.33 -55.79
C ALA A 2 37.76 31.72 -54.63
N PRO A 3 36.93 32.77 -54.77
CA PRO A 3 35.97 33.14 -53.74
C PRO A 3 34.97 31.99 -53.58
N GLN A 4 34.87 31.44 -52.37
CA GLN A 4 33.78 30.53 -52.03
C GLN A 4 32.47 31.24 -52.34
N THR A 5 31.64 30.63 -53.18
CA THR A 5 30.39 31.23 -53.59
C THR A 5 29.39 31.10 -52.45
N PHE A 6 28.56 32.12 -52.26
CA PHE A 6 27.53 32.15 -51.21
C PHE A 6 26.60 30.90 -51.24
N GLY A 7 26.46 30.26 -52.40
CA GLY A 7 25.73 29.00 -52.57
C GLY A 7 26.34 27.81 -51.82
N ASP A 8 27.67 27.67 -51.80
CA ASP A 8 28.35 26.55 -51.13
C ASP A 8 28.11 26.59 -49.60
N LEU A 9 28.01 27.78 -49.03
CA LEU A 9 27.69 27.98 -47.60
C LEU A 9 26.23 27.62 -47.28
N LEU A 10 25.30 27.93 -48.19
CA LEU A 10 23.88 27.63 -48.01
C LEU A 10 23.63 26.12 -48.04
N ASP A 11 24.27 25.40 -48.95
CA ASP A 11 24.13 23.94 -49.09
C ASP A 11 24.72 23.18 -47.89
N ILE A 12 25.84 23.67 -47.33
CA ILE A 12 26.41 23.14 -46.08
C ILE A 12 25.45 23.37 -44.90
N LEU A 13 24.86 24.56 -44.79
CA LEU A 13 23.89 24.87 -43.72
C LEU A 13 22.61 24.02 -43.83
N LEU A 14 22.09 23.82 -45.04
CA LEU A 14 20.94 22.95 -45.30
C LEU A 14 21.24 21.49 -44.96
N CYS A 15 22.42 20.98 -45.32
CA CYS A 15 22.86 19.63 -44.97
C CYS A 15 23.04 19.41 -43.47
N LEU A 16 23.44 20.43 -42.72
CA LEU A 16 23.61 20.34 -41.26
C LEU A 16 22.31 20.58 -40.47
N SER A 17 21.29 21.19 -41.08
CA SER A 17 20.01 21.50 -40.42
C SER A 17 19.31 20.31 -39.74
N PRO A 18 19.29 19.07 -40.30
CA PRO A 18 18.67 17.92 -39.62
C PRO A 18 19.44 17.50 -38.37
N PHE A 19 20.77 17.69 -38.35
CA PHE A 19 21.61 17.39 -37.19
C PHE A 19 21.35 18.38 -36.05
N PHE A 20 21.22 19.67 -36.35
CA PHE A 20 20.85 20.69 -35.36
C PHE A 20 19.43 20.50 -34.84
N LEU A 21 18.47 20.16 -35.70
CA LEU A 21 17.09 19.87 -35.28
C LEU A 21 17.02 18.59 -34.43
N GLY A 22 17.78 17.54 -34.80
CA GLY A 22 17.86 16.30 -34.03
C GLY A 22 18.48 16.49 -32.65
N THR A 23 19.58 17.25 -32.56
CA THR A 23 20.23 17.57 -31.27
C THR A 23 19.35 18.45 -30.38
N LEU A 24 18.67 19.45 -30.95
CA LEU A 24 17.70 20.26 -30.22
C LEU A 24 16.52 19.41 -29.73
N GLY A 25 16.01 18.50 -30.56
CA GLY A 25 14.95 17.57 -30.17
C GLY A 25 15.35 16.66 -29.00
N LEU A 26 16.56 16.11 -29.04
CA LEU A 26 17.12 15.31 -27.94
C LEU A 26 17.32 16.13 -26.66
N LEU A 27 17.75 17.39 -26.78
CA LEU A 27 17.92 18.28 -25.64
C LEU A 27 16.57 18.64 -25.00
N VAL A 28 15.55 18.97 -25.79
CA VAL A 28 14.19 19.23 -25.30
C VAL A 28 13.61 17.99 -24.63
N LEU A 29 13.76 16.80 -25.25
CA LEU A 29 13.32 15.54 -24.66
C LEU A 29 14.06 15.24 -23.35
N GLY A 30 15.37 15.48 -23.30
CA GLY A 30 16.19 15.33 -22.10
C GLY A 30 15.74 16.23 -20.96
N ILE A 31 15.48 17.52 -21.25
CA ILE A 31 14.96 18.48 -20.28
C ILE A 31 13.57 18.04 -19.78
N LEU A 32 12.68 17.61 -20.68
CA LEU A 32 11.36 17.10 -20.31
C LEU A 32 11.45 15.87 -19.40
N LEU A 33 12.34 14.93 -19.70
CA LEU A 33 12.59 13.75 -18.86
C LEU A 33 13.14 14.13 -17.49
N ILE A 34 14.13 15.03 -17.43
CA ILE A 34 14.70 15.52 -16.17
C ILE A 34 13.63 16.24 -15.35
N TRP A 35 12.84 17.10 -15.97
CA TRP A 35 11.73 17.80 -15.32
C TRP A 35 10.68 16.82 -14.80
N LEU A 36 10.33 15.80 -15.58
CA LEU A 36 9.35 14.78 -15.17
C LEU A 36 9.87 13.95 -14.00
N ILE A 37 11.17 13.59 -13.99
CA ILE A 37 11.83 12.93 -12.86
C ILE A 37 11.88 13.85 -11.63
N TYR A 38 12.21 15.13 -11.80
CA TYR A 38 12.28 16.11 -10.72
C TYR A 38 10.91 16.35 -10.09
N ARG A 39 9.88 16.53 -10.92
CA ARG A 39 8.48 16.68 -10.49
C ARG A 39 7.98 15.45 -9.74
N GLN A 40 8.38 14.25 -10.15
CA GLN A 40 8.07 13.01 -9.42
C GLN A 40 8.82 12.88 -8.08
N ARG A 41 9.91 13.63 -7.87
CA ARG A 41 10.69 13.62 -6.62
C ARG A 41 10.26 14.69 -5.63
N GLN A 42 9.59 15.75 -6.09
CA GLN A 42 9.07 16.81 -5.23
C GLN A 42 7.97 16.28 -4.30
N PRO A 43 8.03 16.55 -2.98
CA PRO A 43 6.94 16.21 -2.08
C PRO A 43 5.67 16.94 -2.53
N LYS A 44 4.56 16.21 -2.67
CA LYS A 44 3.27 16.81 -3.01
C LYS A 44 2.83 17.74 -1.88
N GLY A 45 2.40 18.95 -2.23
CA GLY A 45 1.88 19.92 -1.26
C GLY A 45 0.64 19.42 -0.52
N ALA A 46 0.35 20.06 0.61
CA ALA A 46 -0.79 19.74 1.48
C ALA A 46 -2.13 19.70 0.73
N ALA A 47 -2.35 20.61 -0.22
CA ALA A 47 -3.56 20.66 -1.04
C ALA A 47 -3.78 19.38 -1.86
N THR A 48 -2.72 18.83 -2.46
CA THR A 48 -2.79 17.59 -3.24
C THR A 48 -3.07 16.40 -2.34
N LEU A 49 -2.44 16.34 -1.16
CA LEU A 49 -2.71 15.31 -0.15
C LEU A 49 -4.18 15.35 0.31
N ALA A 50 -4.71 16.54 0.57
CA ALA A 50 -6.11 16.72 0.96
C ALA A 50 -7.07 16.31 -0.17
N HIS A 51 -6.77 16.68 -1.43
CA HIS A 51 -7.58 16.27 -2.58
C HIS A 51 -7.59 14.75 -2.74
N GLU A 52 -6.42 14.10 -2.69
CA GLU A 52 -6.35 12.64 -2.80
C GLU A 52 -7.10 11.94 -1.67
N ARG A 53 -7.01 12.45 -0.43
CA ARG A 53 -7.79 11.92 0.69
C ARG A 53 -9.30 12.06 0.44
N ARG A 54 -9.77 13.19 -0.10
CA ARG A 54 -11.19 13.37 -0.48
C ARG A 54 -11.63 12.34 -1.52
N VAL A 55 -10.82 12.11 -2.55
CA VAL A 55 -11.12 11.11 -3.58
C VAL A 55 -11.20 9.69 -2.98
N MET A 56 -10.26 9.34 -2.11
CA MET A 56 -10.27 8.04 -1.42
C MET A 56 -11.48 7.88 -0.51
N ARG A 57 -11.86 8.92 0.26
CA ARG A 57 -13.08 8.90 1.10
C ARG A 57 -14.34 8.74 0.27
N ALA A 58 -14.50 9.50 -0.81
CA ALA A 58 -15.66 9.37 -1.70
C ALA A 58 -15.80 7.94 -2.25
N ARG A 59 -14.66 7.31 -2.57
CA ARG A 59 -14.63 5.90 -3.02
C ARG A 59 -15.02 4.92 -1.92
N LEU A 60 -14.61 5.17 -0.68
CA LEU A 60 -15.03 4.35 0.47
C LEU A 60 -16.53 4.45 0.72
N GLU A 61 -17.10 5.66 0.68
CA GLU A 61 -18.54 5.85 0.89
C GLU A 61 -19.39 5.12 -0.16
N ASP A 62 -18.96 5.14 -1.43
CA ASP A 62 -19.56 4.36 -2.51
C ASP A 62 -19.53 2.84 -2.22
N MET A 63 -18.41 2.32 -1.70
CA MET A 63 -18.29 0.90 -1.33
C MET A 63 -19.04 0.55 -0.04
N ARG A 64 -19.19 1.51 0.89
CA ARG A 64 -19.78 1.31 2.22
C ARG A 64 -21.20 0.78 2.15
N ALA A 65 -21.98 1.21 1.14
CA ALA A 65 -23.34 0.75 0.91
C ALA A 65 -23.45 -0.76 0.63
N ASN A 66 -22.37 -1.39 0.17
CA ASN A 66 -22.31 -2.81 -0.14
C ASN A 66 -21.69 -3.66 0.98
N LEU A 67 -21.30 -3.03 2.10
CA LEU A 67 -20.74 -3.74 3.24
C LEU A 67 -21.83 -4.42 4.07
N ARG A 68 -21.46 -5.55 4.66
CA ARG A 68 -22.27 -6.19 5.69
C ARG A 68 -22.38 -5.29 6.93
N PRO A 69 -23.55 -5.24 7.62
CA PRO A 69 -23.64 -4.61 8.92
C PRO A 69 -22.60 -5.19 9.89
N TRP A 70 -21.72 -4.32 10.40
CA TRP A 70 -20.65 -4.69 11.31
C TRP A 70 -21.21 -5.33 12.59
N SER A 71 -20.59 -6.42 13.01
CA SER A 71 -20.89 -7.12 14.26
C SER A 71 -19.61 -7.64 14.90
N ASP A 72 -19.69 -8.07 16.15
CA ASP A 72 -18.56 -8.63 16.91
C ASP A 72 -17.88 -9.81 16.21
N ALA A 73 -18.67 -10.63 15.51
CA ALA A 73 -18.17 -11.76 14.72
C ALA A 73 -17.30 -11.30 13.54
N GLY A 74 -17.49 -10.08 13.05
CA GLY A 74 -16.77 -9.53 11.90
C GLY A 74 -15.26 -9.47 12.12
N LEU A 75 -14.77 -9.32 13.35
CA LEU A 75 -13.34 -9.34 13.63
C LEU A 75 -12.70 -10.71 13.36
N THR A 76 -13.32 -11.78 13.86
CA THR A 76 -12.82 -13.16 13.71
C THR A 76 -13.19 -13.79 12.37
N ASP A 77 -14.19 -13.24 11.68
CA ASP A 77 -14.60 -13.69 10.35
C ASP A 77 -13.95 -12.90 9.21
N LEU A 78 -13.14 -11.87 9.54
CA LEU A 78 -12.40 -11.11 8.55
C LEU A 78 -11.36 -12.01 7.87
N SER A 79 -11.40 -12.12 6.55
CA SER A 79 -10.48 -12.97 5.79
C SER A 79 -9.14 -12.30 5.56
N THR A 80 -8.09 -13.10 5.41
CA THR A 80 -6.85 -12.67 4.77
C THR A 80 -6.98 -12.47 3.25
N ASP A 81 -8.11 -12.85 2.64
CA ASP A 81 -8.42 -12.53 1.24
C ASP A 81 -9.00 -11.13 1.11
N TRP A 82 -8.77 -10.54 -0.06
CA TRP A 82 -9.32 -9.26 -0.45
C TRP A 82 -9.58 -9.23 -1.95
N ASN A 83 -10.59 -8.45 -2.34
CA ASN A 83 -10.89 -8.16 -3.73
C ASN A 83 -10.59 -6.68 -3.98
N ALA A 84 -9.56 -6.37 -4.78
CA ALA A 84 -9.19 -4.98 -5.04
C ALA A 84 -8.71 -4.77 -6.47
N HIS A 85 -8.98 -3.56 -6.95
CA HIS A 85 -8.45 -3.04 -8.19
C HIS A 85 -7.15 -2.29 -7.92
N TRP A 86 -6.13 -2.56 -8.73
CA TRP A 86 -4.81 -1.94 -8.60
C TRP A 86 -4.50 -1.10 -9.82
N SER A 87 -3.83 0.02 -9.57
CA SER A 87 -3.26 0.85 -10.61
C SER A 87 -1.86 1.27 -10.17
N ARG A 88 -0.94 1.30 -11.13
CA ARG A 88 0.42 1.76 -10.93
C ARG A 88 0.77 2.74 -12.03
N LEU A 89 1.17 3.94 -11.65
CA LEU A 89 1.67 4.95 -12.57
C LEU A 89 3.07 5.36 -12.12
N GLY A 90 4.07 4.83 -12.82
CA GLY A 90 5.47 4.97 -12.42
C GLY A 90 5.74 4.36 -11.04
N ARG A 91 5.98 5.21 -10.05
CA ARG A 91 6.28 4.85 -8.65
C ARG A 91 5.09 5.03 -7.72
N ASP A 92 4.01 5.63 -8.21
CA ASP A 92 2.77 5.77 -7.43
C ASP A 92 1.96 4.49 -7.61
N LEU A 93 1.58 3.90 -6.49
CA LEU A 93 0.68 2.76 -6.41
C LEU A 93 -0.65 3.25 -5.82
N SER A 94 -1.75 2.80 -6.40
CA SER A 94 -3.09 3.04 -5.84
C SER A 94 -3.91 1.77 -5.94
N ALA A 95 -4.62 1.45 -4.87
CA ALA A 95 -5.51 0.31 -4.80
C ALA A 95 -6.79 0.69 -4.07
N TYR A 96 -7.90 0.04 -4.41
CA TYR A 96 -9.12 0.11 -3.61
C TYR A 96 -9.88 -1.20 -3.76
N GLY A 97 -10.58 -1.59 -2.71
CA GLY A 97 -11.24 -2.88 -2.68
C GLY A 97 -11.89 -3.17 -1.34
N THR A 98 -12.12 -4.46 -1.10
CA THR A 98 -12.82 -4.94 0.09
C THR A 98 -12.14 -6.17 0.68
N ILE A 99 -12.23 -6.33 2.00
CA ILE A 99 -11.79 -7.52 2.73
C ILE A 99 -13.01 -8.42 2.98
N LEU A 100 -12.88 -9.69 2.62
CA LEU A 100 -14.00 -10.62 2.56
C LEU A 100 -14.28 -11.29 3.92
N SER A 101 -15.41 -11.97 4.00
CA SER A 101 -15.74 -12.91 5.07
C SER A 101 -15.08 -14.27 4.81
N THR A 102 -14.59 -14.93 5.88
CA THR A 102 -14.13 -16.32 5.79
C THR A 102 -15.27 -17.31 5.66
N SER A 103 -16.36 -17.09 6.41
CA SER A 103 -17.54 -17.96 6.42
C SER A 103 -18.41 -17.79 5.19
N GLU A 104 -18.46 -16.60 4.60
CA GLU A 104 -19.23 -16.30 3.40
C GLU A 104 -18.44 -15.50 2.35
N PRO A 105 -17.45 -16.11 1.65
CA PRO A 105 -16.56 -15.39 0.75
C PRO A 105 -17.22 -14.76 -0.48
N LYS A 106 -18.44 -15.21 -0.84
CA LYS A 106 -19.24 -14.67 -1.95
C LYS A 106 -20.28 -13.64 -1.50
N GLY A 107 -20.44 -13.45 -0.19
CA GLY A 107 -21.41 -12.52 0.39
C GLY A 107 -20.87 -11.10 0.49
N PRO A 108 -21.65 -10.18 1.10
CA PRO A 108 -21.22 -8.82 1.36
C PRO A 108 -19.94 -8.79 2.23
N PRO A 109 -18.91 -8.02 1.85
CA PRO A 109 -17.65 -7.94 2.59
C PRO A 109 -17.79 -7.17 3.90
N TRP A 110 -16.78 -7.31 4.76
CA TRP A 110 -16.74 -6.68 6.07
C TRP A 110 -16.14 -5.27 6.06
N VAL A 111 -15.07 -5.09 5.28
CA VAL A 111 -14.29 -3.85 5.25
C VAL A 111 -14.11 -3.40 3.81
N ALA A 112 -14.27 -2.11 3.56
CA ALA A 112 -13.80 -1.46 2.35
C ALA A 112 -12.50 -0.72 2.64
N PHE A 113 -11.60 -0.63 1.65
CA PHE A 113 -10.35 0.11 1.78
C PHE A 113 -9.96 0.84 0.49
N ALA A 114 -9.22 1.92 0.66
CA ALA A 114 -8.55 2.65 -0.40
C ALA A 114 -7.12 2.95 0.05
N LEU A 115 -6.15 2.70 -0.81
CA LEU A 115 -4.73 2.75 -0.53
C LEU A 115 -4.04 3.58 -1.60
N LYS A 116 -3.12 4.43 -1.17
CA LYS A 116 -2.27 5.20 -2.07
C LYS A 116 -0.87 5.31 -1.49
N ILE A 117 0.13 4.90 -2.26
CA ILE A 117 1.53 4.92 -1.88
C ILE A 117 2.34 5.60 -2.96
N ARG A 118 3.35 6.33 -2.53
CA ARG A 118 4.19 7.16 -3.39
C ARG A 118 5.66 7.00 -3.03
N GLY A 119 6.50 7.27 -4.02
CA GLY A 119 7.95 7.38 -3.84
C GLY A 119 8.70 6.05 -3.94
N ALA A 120 9.99 6.15 -4.28
CA ALA A 120 10.90 5.00 -4.37
C ALA A 120 12.08 5.06 -3.39
N ARG A 121 12.16 6.10 -2.55
CA ARG A 121 13.24 6.28 -1.55
C ARG A 121 12.70 6.64 -0.17
N ALA A 122 11.66 7.48 -0.11
CA ALA A 122 10.88 7.72 1.09
C ALA A 122 9.44 7.33 0.76
N LEU A 123 9.07 6.10 1.11
CA LEU A 123 7.72 5.61 0.88
C LEU A 123 6.77 6.38 1.79
N ASP A 124 5.86 7.12 1.17
CA ASP A 124 4.84 7.90 1.86
C ASP A 124 3.47 7.43 1.37
N GLY A 125 2.65 6.98 2.32
CA GLY A 125 1.40 6.30 2.04
C GLY A 125 0.23 6.81 2.86
N GLN A 126 -0.95 6.59 2.31
CA GLN A 126 -2.22 6.71 3.01
C GLN A 126 -3.03 5.45 2.73
N LEU A 127 -3.58 4.87 3.78
CA LEU A 127 -4.61 3.84 3.68
C LEU A 127 -5.83 4.41 4.40
N LEU A 128 -6.99 4.32 3.79
CA LEU A 128 -8.27 4.57 4.43
C LEU A 128 -9.05 3.26 4.40
N ALA A 129 -9.79 2.97 5.46
CA ALA A 129 -10.67 1.84 5.51
C ALA A 129 -11.95 2.15 6.28
N CYS A 130 -13.00 1.40 6.03
CA CYS A 130 -14.23 1.51 6.80
C CYS A 130 -14.96 0.17 6.91
N THR A 131 -15.68 0.04 8.01
CA THR A 131 -16.80 -0.89 8.17
C THR A 131 -18.09 -0.08 8.06
N THR A 132 -19.26 -0.70 8.25
CA THR A 132 -20.49 0.08 8.38
C THR A 132 -20.53 0.90 9.68
N ALA A 133 -19.74 0.54 10.70
CA ALA A 133 -19.76 1.18 12.01
C ALA A 133 -18.70 2.29 12.18
N GLN A 134 -17.53 2.13 11.55
CA GLN A 134 -16.36 2.94 11.88
C GLN A 134 -15.43 3.13 10.67
N THR A 135 -14.60 4.17 10.75
CA THR A 135 -13.60 4.54 9.74
C THR A 135 -12.20 4.59 10.34
N TRP A 136 -11.21 4.15 9.56
CA TRP A 136 -9.80 4.17 9.92
C TRP A 136 -9.02 4.95 8.87
N GLU A 137 -8.13 5.82 9.33
CA GLU A 137 -7.16 6.49 8.49
C GLU A 137 -5.74 6.16 8.95
N TYR A 138 -4.92 5.68 8.03
CA TYR A 138 -3.54 5.31 8.27
C TYR A 138 -2.64 6.24 7.49
N ARG A 139 -1.65 6.80 8.18
CA ARG A 139 -0.53 7.52 7.57
C ARG A 139 0.70 6.65 7.66
N ILE A 140 1.18 6.18 6.52
CA ILE A 140 2.30 5.24 6.42
C ILE A 140 3.56 6.02 6.06
N THR A 141 4.57 5.97 6.92
CA THR A 141 5.87 6.61 6.70
C THR A 141 7.01 5.65 7.09
N PRO A 142 8.28 5.96 6.76
CA PRO A 142 9.41 5.15 7.19
C PRO A 142 9.54 5.01 8.71
N GLU A 143 9.01 5.97 9.47
CA GLU A 143 9.04 6.01 10.94
C GLU A 143 7.93 5.20 11.60
N GLY A 144 6.93 4.74 10.84
CA GLY A 144 5.83 3.93 11.35
C GLY A 144 4.49 4.23 10.67
N VAL A 145 3.41 3.68 11.21
CA VAL A 145 2.03 3.94 10.77
C VAL A 145 1.27 4.65 11.86
N SER A 146 0.87 5.90 11.64
CA SER A 146 -0.07 6.58 12.53
C SER A 146 -1.50 6.20 12.17
N VAL A 147 -2.32 5.91 13.17
CA VAL A 147 -3.70 5.44 13.02
C VAL A 147 -4.65 6.48 13.62
N GLN A 148 -5.67 6.84 12.85
CA GLN A 148 -6.82 7.62 13.31
C GLN A 148 -8.07 6.77 13.16
N VAL A 149 -9.00 6.96 14.08
CA VAL A 149 -10.28 6.26 14.12
C VAL A 149 -11.38 7.32 14.19
N ASP A 150 -12.29 7.33 13.23
CA ASP A 150 -13.36 8.32 13.11
C ASP A 150 -12.87 9.77 13.22
N GLY A 151 -11.71 10.04 12.61
CA GLY A 151 -11.07 11.37 12.60
C GLY A 151 -10.32 11.75 13.88
N SER A 152 -10.33 10.89 14.91
CA SER A 152 -9.58 11.11 16.15
C SER A 152 -8.26 10.33 16.14
N PRO A 153 -7.14 10.91 16.64
CA PRO A 153 -5.90 10.16 16.83
C PRO A 153 -6.11 8.96 17.74
N TRP A 154 -5.72 7.77 17.29
CA TRP A 154 -5.83 6.52 18.05
C TRP A 154 -4.47 6.06 18.57
N GLY A 155 -3.46 6.05 17.70
CA GLY A 155 -2.12 5.66 18.09
C GLY A 155 -1.16 5.50 16.92
N ARG A 156 -0.05 4.80 17.15
CA ARG A 156 0.98 4.55 16.14
C ARG A 156 1.56 3.14 16.26
N VAL A 157 1.83 2.52 15.11
CA VAL A 157 2.60 1.28 14.98
C VAL A 157 4.01 1.62 14.55
N LEU A 158 5.02 1.25 15.32
CA LEU A 158 6.42 1.44 14.96
C LEU A 158 6.92 0.30 14.05
N PRO A 159 8.03 0.49 13.31
CA PRO A 159 8.57 -0.52 12.39
C PRO A 159 8.97 -1.84 13.05
N ASP A 160 9.32 -1.81 14.33
CA ASP A 160 9.65 -3.00 15.14
C ASP A 160 8.40 -3.73 15.68
N GLY A 161 7.21 -3.20 15.39
CA GLY A 161 5.93 -3.72 15.87
C GLY A 161 5.47 -3.15 17.20
N THR A 162 6.21 -2.22 17.82
CA THR A 162 5.76 -1.54 19.04
C THR A 162 4.49 -0.73 18.78
N LEU A 163 3.49 -0.85 19.65
CA LEU A 163 2.23 -0.12 19.58
C LEU A 163 2.25 1.02 20.59
N LEU A 164 2.01 2.24 20.10
CA LEU A 164 1.89 3.45 20.90
C LEU A 164 0.45 3.93 20.90
N ASP A 165 -0.02 4.47 22.01
CA ASP A 165 -1.29 5.20 22.10
C ASP A 165 -1.21 6.58 21.41
N ALA A 166 -2.30 7.34 21.48
CA ALA A 166 -2.37 8.69 20.94
C ALA A 166 -1.42 9.70 21.62
N ALA A 167 -1.02 9.44 22.88
CA ALA A 167 -0.06 10.25 23.63
C ALA A 167 1.41 9.84 23.35
N GLY A 168 1.62 8.77 22.59
CA GLY A 168 2.94 8.22 22.27
C GLY A 168 3.50 7.28 23.32
N GLN A 169 2.69 6.82 24.29
CA GLN A 169 3.11 5.84 25.29
C GLN A 169 2.99 4.42 24.73
N PRO A 170 3.94 3.53 25.02
CA PRO A 170 3.87 2.14 24.59
C PRO A 170 2.75 1.41 25.34
N ILE A 171 1.87 0.77 24.59
CA ILE A 171 0.71 0.01 25.10
C ILE A 171 0.78 -1.47 24.76
N GLY A 172 1.71 -1.87 23.88
CA GLY A 172 1.83 -3.26 23.47
C GLY A 172 2.77 -3.47 22.30
N SER A 173 2.68 -4.64 21.68
CA SER A 173 3.49 -5.02 20.54
C SER A 173 2.77 -5.99 19.61
N ALA A 174 3.07 -5.89 18.34
CA ALA A 174 2.65 -6.78 17.27
C ALA A 174 3.87 -7.04 16.35
N PRO A 175 4.89 -7.78 16.83
CA PRO A 175 6.14 -7.98 16.11
C PRO A 175 5.88 -8.82 14.86
N ARG A 176 5.91 -8.17 13.70
CA ARG A 176 5.64 -8.83 12.44
C ARG A 176 6.85 -9.67 12.00
N PRO A 177 6.65 -10.90 11.47
CA PRO A 177 7.74 -11.69 10.93
C PRO A 177 8.34 -10.97 9.72
N GLY A 178 9.66 -10.80 9.73
CA GLY A 178 10.39 -10.26 8.58
C GLY A 178 10.50 -11.26 7.43
N GLY A 179 10.92 -10.75 6.27
CA GLY A 179 11.24 -11.55 5.09
C GLY A 179 10.39 -11.19 3.88
N LEU A 180 10.95 -11.35 2.68
CA LEU A 180 10.22 -11.24 1.42
C LEU A 180 9.95 -12.64 0.88
N PRO A 181 8.81 -12.89 0.24
CA PRO A 181 8.58 -14.15 -0.45
C PRO A 181 9.64 -14.31 -1.55
N ALA A 182 10.33 -15.46 -1.57
CA ALA A 182 11.37 -15.74 -2.54
C ALA A 182 10.74 -16.17 -3.86
N MET A 183 11.15 -15.53 -4.96
CA MET A 183 10.77 -15.96 -6.30
C MET A 183 11.83 -16.91 -6.85
N LEU A 184 11.44 -18.17 -7.06
CA LEU A 184 12.24 -19.17 -7.74
C LEU A 184 11.74 -19.28 -9.17
N ARG A 185 12.51 -18.78 -10.14
CA ARG A 185 12.18 -18.90 -11.56
C ARG A 185 12.87 -20.16 -12.10
N MET A 186 12.09 -21.17 -12.45
CA MET A 186 12.59 -22.37 -13.13
C MET A 186 11.98 -22.42 -14.52
N SER A 187 12.80 -22.14 -15.55
CA SER A 187 12.34 -22.03 -16.95
C SER A 187 11.20 -21.01 -17.08
N ASN A 188 10.10 -21.36 -17.77
CA ASN A 188 8.92 -20.52 -18.01
C ASN A 188 7.99 -20.39 -16.78
N LEU A 189 8.29 -21.07 -15.66
CA LEU A 189 7.47 -21.07 -14.45
C LEU A 189 8.15 -20.26 -13.34
N ALA A 190 7.39 -19.33 -12.75
CA ALA A 190 7.78 -18.62 -11.54
C ALA A 190 7.07 -19.25 -10.34
N TYR A 191 7.85 -19.82 -9.42
CA TYR A 191 7.37 -20.33 -8.14
C TYR A 191 7.59 -19.28 -7.07
N LEU A 192 6.52 -18.93 -6.36
CA LEU A 192 6.61 -18.11 -5.16
C LEU A 192 6.74 -19.02 -3.95
N HIS A 193 7.91 -19.01 -3.32
CA HIS A 193 8.16 -19.72 -2.08
C HIS A 193 8.08 -18.72 -0.91
N ASP A 194 6.98 -18.79 -0.17
CA ASP A 194 6.74 -17.94 0.99
C ASP A 194 7.09 -18.69 2.28
N ARG A 195 8.25 -18.38 2.86
CA ARG A 195 8.76 -18.99 4.11
C ARG A 195 8.38 -18.22 5.36
N ARG A 196 7.62 -17.13 5.22
CA ARG A 196 7.27 -16.30 6.38
C ARG A 196 6.40 -17.08 7.35
N GLU A 197 6.60 -16.82 8.64
CA GLU A 197 5.62 -17.24 9.64
C GLU A 197 4.26 -16.68 9.25
N ARG A 198 3.24 -17.54 9.29
CA ARG A 198 1.91 -17.18 8.79
C ARG A 198 1.08 -16.43 9.80
N GLU A 199 1.51 -16.39 11.05
CA GLU A 199 0.81 -15.74 12.14
C GLU A 199 1.81 -15.11 13.09
N TYR A 200 1.42 -14.03 13.75
CA TYR A 200 2.25 -13.38 14.77
C TYR A 200 1.39 -12.86 15.93
N PRO A 201 1.94 -12.85 17.15
CA PRO A 201 1.18 -12.49 18.33
C PRO A 201 0.93 -10.98 18.40
N VAL A 202 -0.19 -10.61 19.01
CA VAL A 202 -0.49 -9.24 19.44
C VAL A 202 -0.62 -9.22 20.94
N THR A 203 0.19 -8.38 21.59
CA THR A 203 0.13 -8.14 23.02
C THR A 203 -0.31 -6.71 23.29
N LEU A 204 -1.21 -6.53 24.25
CA LEU A 204 -1.68 -5.22 24.73
C LEU A 204 -1.74 -5.27 26.26
N GLY A 205 -1.29 -4.21 26.92
CA GLY A 205 -1.25 -4.15 28.40
C GLY A 205 -0.46 -5.30 29.03
N GLY A 206 0.55 -5.84 28.33
CA GLY A 206 1.35 -6.98 28.79
C GLY A 206 0.68 -8.35 28.63
N ARG A 207 -0.52 -8.44 28.03
CA ARG A 207 -1.26 -9.68 27.82
C ARG A 207 -1.37 -10.01 26.33
N LEU A 208 -1.27 -11.30 25.99
CA LEU A 208 -1.58 -11.81 24.66
C LEU A 208 -3.10 -11.70 24.39
N VAL A 209 -3.49 -10.89 23.41
CA VAL A 209 -4.89 -10.65 23.05
C VAL A 209 -5.34 -11.44 21.81
N GLY A 210 -4.40 -11.79 20.94
CA GLY A 210 -4.70 -12.51 19.71
C GLY A 210 -3.47 -12.77 18.85
N HIS A 211 -3.72 -13.36 17.68
CA HIS A 211 -2.75 -13.51 16.60
C HIS A 211 -3.31 -12.88 15.33
N LEU A 212 -2.42 -12.30 14.53
CA LEU A 212 -2.73 -11.80 13.20
C LEU A 212 -2.15 -12.74 12.16
N ALA A 213 -2.94 -13.05 11.14
CA ALA A 213 -2.49 -13.89 10.03
C ALA A 213 -1.91 -13.03 8.89
N ASN A 214 -0.81 -13.51 8.34
CA ASN A 214 -0.18 -12.99 7.14
C ASN A 214 -0.96 -13.45 5.91
N PRO A 215 -1.49 -12.54 5.08
CA PRO A 215 -2.11 -12.94 3.83
C PRO A 215 -1.07 -13.59 2.93
N ALA A 216 -1.47 -14.67 2.26
CA ALA A 216 -0.60 -15.33 1.31
C ALA A 216 -0.19 -14.32 0.23
N ALA A 217 1.12 -14.24 -0.07
CA ALA A 217 1.58 -13.32 -1.11
C ALA A 217 0.82 -13.57 -2.43
N ARG A 218 0.07 -12.56 -2.87
CA ARG A 218 -0.54 -12.47 -4.19
C ARG A 218 0.39 -11.62 -5.06
N MET A 219 1.02 -12.24 -6.07
CA MET A 219 1.73 -11.50 -7.10
C MET A 219 0.83 -11.37 -8.34
N LEU A 220 0.88 -10.20 -8.96
CA LEU A 220 0.27 -9.95 -10.27
C LEU A 220 0.81 -10.99 -11.27
N ASN A 221 -0.08 -11.61 -12.05
CA ASN A 221 0.21 -12.55 -13.14
C ASN A 221 0.73 -13.96 -12.78
N ILE A 222 0.64 -14.42 -11.52
CA ILE A 222 0.92 -15.82 -11.19
C ILE A 222 -0.39 -16.60 -11.13
N ILE A 223 -0.52 -17.61 -12.01
CA ILE A 223 -1.64 -18.55 -12.01
C ILE A 223 -1.68 -19.26 -10.65
N PRO A 224 -2.76 -19.14 -9.86
CA PRO A 224 -2.87 -19.85 -8.59
C PRO A 224 -3.00 -21.35 -8.87
N LEU A 225 -1.92 -22.10 -8.61
CA LEU A 225 -1.86 -23.55 -8.87
C LEU A 225 -2.76 -24.40 -7.95
N LYS A 226 -3.30 -23.83 -6.86
CA LYS A 226 -4.31 -24.44 -6.00
C LYS A 226 -5.27 -23.39 -5.45
N LYS A 227 -6.53 -23.79 -5.23
CA LYS A 227 -7.53 -23.05 -4.45
C LYS A 227 -6.94 -22.80 -3.06
N ARG A 228 -6.42 -21.60 -2.82
CA ARG A 228 -5.85 -21.23 -1.51
C ARG A 228 -7.02 -20.94 -0.58
N GLU A 229 -7.05 -21.62 0.55
CA GLU A 229 -7.89 -21.22 1.68
C GLU A 229 -7.27 -19.96 2.30
N PHE A 230 -8.11 -18.97 2.53
CA PHE A 230 -7.70 -17.71 3.15
C PHE A 230 -8.17 -17.73 4.61
N PRO A 231 -7.26 -17.99 5.55
CA PRO A 231 -7.63 -18.09 6.96
C PRO A 231 -8.16 -16.75 7.48
N PRO A 232 -8.79 -16.75 8.66
CA PRO A 232 -9.09 -15.54 9.41
C PRO A 232 -7.86 -14.65 9.57
N ALA A 233 -8.04 -13.35 9.39
CA ALA A 233 -7.01 -12.35 9.63
C ALA A 233 -6.68 -12.20 11.12
N VAL A 234 -7.63 -12.55 12.00
CA VAL A 234 -7.49 -12.43 13.46
C VAL A 234 -7.97 -13.70 14.15
N THR A 235 -7.14 -14.21 15.06
CA THR A 235 -7.51 -15.27 16.01
C THR A 235 -7.41 -14.74 17.43
N LEU A 236 -8.54 -14.62 18.14
CA LEU A 236 -8.58 -14.08 19.50
C LEU A 236 -8.01 -15.06 20.54
N LYS A 237 -7.41 -14.51 21.60
CA LYS A 237 -7.00 -15.24 22.80
C LYS A 237 -7.80 -14.75 24.01
N GLY A 238 -8.96 -15.36 24.19
CA GLY A 238 -9.90 -15.05 25.27
C GLY A 238 -10.81 -13.85 24.96
N ALA A 239 -11.46 -13.34 26.00
CA ALA A 239 -12.24 -12.11 25.89
C ALA A 239 -11.30 -10.91 25.64
N VAL A 240 -11.76 -9.98 24.81
CA VAL A 240 -11.05 -8.75 24.49
C VAL A 240 -11.90 -7.54 24.83
N THR A 241 -11.28 -6.49 25.32
CA THR A 241 -11.94 -5.20 25.57
C THR A 241 -12.27 -4.50 24.25
N TYR A 242 -13.08 -3.45 24.32
CA TYR A 242 -13.39 -2.62 23.15
C TYR A 242 -12.13 -2.01 22.51
N GLU A 243 -11.20 -1.54 23.34
CA GLU A 243 -9.94 -0.95 22.88
C GLU A 243 -9.03 -1.99 22.20
N GLU A 244 -8.86 -3.16 22.83
CA GLU A 244 -8.08 -4.27 22.27
C GLU A 244 -8.67 -4.74 20.93
N ARG A 245 -10.00 -4.79 20.83
CA ARG A 245 -10.71 -5.14 19.60
C ARG A 245 -10.46 -4.14 18.47
N ASN A 246 -10.48 -2.84 18.77
CA ASN A 246 -10.21 -1.80 17.77
C ASN A 246 -8.75 -1.85 17.30
N TRP A 247 -7.80 -2.11 18.19
CA TRP A 247 -6.41 -2.34 17.79
C TRP A 247 -6.24 -3.57 16.91
N LEU A 248 -6.86 -4.69 17.28
CA LEU A 248 -6.81 -5.91 16.48
C LEU A 248 -7.39 -5.70 15.09
N LEU A 249 -8.54 -5.00 14.99
CA LEU A 249 -9.14 -4.67 13.70
C LEU A 249 -8.25 -3.72 12.89
N ALA A 250 -7.73 -2.66 13.51
CA ALA A 250 -6.87 -1.70 12.85
C ALA A 250 -5.61 -2.37 12.28
N LEU A 251 -5.00 -3.27 13.04
CA LEU A 251 -3.82 -4.04 12.63
C LEU A 251 -4.17 -5.07 11.55
N ALA A 252 -5.31 -5.76 11.65
CA ALA A 252 -5.76 -6.72 10.65
C ALA A 252 -6.02 -6.05 9.28
N ILE A 253 -6.69 -4.90 9.27
CA ILE A 253 -6.92 -4.11 8.05
C ILE A 253 -5.58 -3.69 7.45
N LEU A 254 -4.69 -3.11 8.27
CA LEU A 254 -3.36 -2.70 7.83
C LEU A 254 -2.57 -3.89 7.28
N GLN A 255 -2.72 -5.05 7.90
CA GLN A 255 -2.06 -6.28 7.49
C GLN A 255 -2.60 -6.80 6.17
N VAL A 256 -3.91 -6.86 5.97
CA VAL A 256 -4.51 -7.42 4.74
C VAL A 256 -4.41 -6.44 3.57
N ALA A 257 -4.79 -5.18 3.77
CA ALA A 257 -4.80 -4.16 2.72
C ALA A 257 -3.41 -3.55 2.47
N GLY A 258 -2.52 -3.56 3.47
CA GLY A 258 -1.18 -2.98 3.42
C GLY A 258 -0.03 -4.00 3.39
N TYR A 259 -0.31 -5.31 3.33
CA TYR A 259 0.67 -6.37 3.58
C TYR A 259 2.02 -6.20 2.87
N ASN A 260 2.01 -6.20 1.54
CA ASN A 260 3.23 -6.18 0.72
C ASN A 260 3.98 -4.84 0.85
N LEU A 261 3.32 -3.83 1.43
CA LEU A 261 3.81 -2.47 1.45
C LEU A 261 4.58 -2.20 2.72
N LEU A 262 4.08 -2.62 3.88
CA LEU A 262 4.82 -2.49 5.15
C LEU A 262 6.17 -3.18 5.11
N GLU A 263 6.25 -4.38 4.52
CA GLU A 263 7.54 -5.04 4.30
C GLU A 263 8.46 -4.19 3.42
N THR A 264 7.98 -3.72 2.26
CA THR A 264 8.80 -2.88 1.37
C THR A 264 9.26 -1.57 2.04
N VAL A 265 8.43 -0.97 2.92
CA VAL A 265 8.73 0.27 3.64
C VAL A 265 9.75 0.04 4.77
N TRP A 266 9.62 -1.07 5.51
CA TRP A 266 10.37 -1.28 6.75
C TRP A 266 11.60 -2.19 6.59
N THR A 267 11.64 -3.09 5.61
CA THR A 267 12.77 -4.02 5.41
C THR A 267 13.87 -3.48 4.48
N ASN A 268 13.69 -2.33 3.82
CA ASN A 268 14.70 -1.71 2.95
C ASN A 268 15.63 -0.74 3.70
N ARG A 269 15.95 -1.01 4.97
CA ARG A 269 16.96 -0.27 5.74
C ARG A 269 18.28 -1.03 5.79
#